data_AF-A0A5D2CSZ5-F1
#
_entry.id   AF-A0A5D2CSZ5-F1
#
_cell.length_a   1.000
_cell.length_b   1.000
_cell.length_c   1.000
_cell.angle_alpha   90.00
_cell.angle_beta   90.00
_cell.angle_gamma   90.00
#
_symmetry.space_group_name_H-M   'P 1'
#
loop_
_entity.id
_entity.type
_entity.pdbx_description
1 polymer ?
#
loop_
_entity_poly.entity_id
_entity_poly.type
_entity_poly.pdbx_seq_one_letter_code
_entity_poly.pdbx_strand_id
1 'polypeptide(L)'
;MGSLNVYSLLVNDRIIKENNCETKSGLPCVLQVFTSIFETGTISSKCCSKLVVLGKVCHSALVKRILENPLFKDLSVATIIAKSIQTWNNCLALIDSPSPSP
;
A
#
# COMPACT_ATOMS: atom_id res chain seq x y z
N MET A 1 9.37 -25.34 6.56
CA MET A 1 8.65 -24.04 6.56
C MET A 1 9.25 -22.98 5.63
N GLY A 2 10.47 -23.16 5.07
CA GLY A 2 11.10 -22.16 4.19
C GLY A 2 10.59 -22.07 2.73
N SER A 3 9.99 -23.13 2.19
CA SER A 3 9.62 -23.16 0.75
C SER A 3 8.33 -22.41 0.41
N LEU A 4 7.38 -22.30 1.35
CA LEU A 4 6.11 -21.59 1.11
C LEU A 4 6.32 -20.07 1.00
N ASN A 5 7.23 -19.52 1.81
CA ASN A 5 7.50 -18.08 1.85
C ASN A 5 8.22 -17.61 0.57
N VAL A 6 9.16 -18.42 0.05
CA VAL A 6 9.87 -18.12 -1.21
C VAL A 6 8.91 -18.14 -2.41
N TYR A 7 8.01 -19.12 -2.50
CA TYR A 7 7.03 -19.14 -3.60
C TYR A 7 6.07 -17.95 -3.53
N SER A 8 5.60 -17.59 -2.33
CA SER A 8 4.75 -16.41 -2.10
C SER A 8 5.43 -15.11 -2.55
N LEU A 9 6.70 -14.92 -2.18
CA LEU A 9 7.54 -13.79 -2.62
C LEU A 9 7.63 -13.72 -4.15
N LEU A 10 7.96 -14.83 -4.82
CA LEU A 10 8.10 -14.88 -6.28
C LEU A 10 6.79 -14.56 -7.02
N VAL A 11 5.65 -15.01 -6.49
CA VAL A 11 4.33 -14.68 -7.05
C VAL A 11 4.03 -13.19 -6.88
N ASN A 12 4.35 -12.59 -5.73
CA ASN A 12 4.13 -11.15 -5.51
C ASN A 12 5.03 -10.29 -6.40
N ASP A 13 6.31 -10.64 -6.52
CA ASP A 13 7.26 -9.91 -7.37
C ASP A 13 6.83 -9.95 -8.84
N ARG A 14 6.27 -11.07 -9.29
CA ARG A 14 5.64 -11.17 -10.61
C ARG A 14 4.47 -10.19 -10.75
N ILE A 15 3.54 -10.17 -9.79
CA ILE A 15 2.39 -9.24 -9.80
C ILE A 15 2.86 -7.79 -9.85
N ILE A 16 3.86 -7.42 -9.04
CA ILE A 16 4.44 -6.07 -8.99
C ILE A 16 5.02 -5.68 -10.35
N LYS A 17 5.77 -6.58 -10.98
CA LYS A 17 6.39 -6.36 -12.27
C LYS A 17 5.39 -6.26 -13.41
N GLU A 18 4.46 -7.21 -13.52
CA GLU A 18 3.47 -7.28 -14.61
C GLU A 18 2.47 -6.12 -14.57
N ASN A 19 2.19 -5.55 -13.40
CA ASN A 19 1.28 -4.42 -13.24
C ASN A 19 2.00 -3.05 -13.17
N ASN A 20 3.32 -3.03 -13.35
CA ASN A 20 4.16 -1.82 -13.26
C ASN A 20 3.92 -1.04 -11.96
N CYS A 21 3.84 -1.74 -10.82
CA CYS A 21 3.42 -1.12 -9.57
C CYS A 21 4.42 -0.09 -9.02
N GLU A 22 5.71 -0.22 -9.38
CA GLU A 22 6.78 0.66 -8.86
C GLU A 22 6.89 1.98 -9.64
N THR A 23 6.45 2.02 -10.91
CA THR A 23 6.69 3.19 -11.79
C THR A 23 5.62 4.27 -11.68
N LYS A 24 4.48 3.99 -11.05
CA LYS A 24 3.31 4.90 -11.01
C LYS A 24 3.26 5.80 -9.77
N SER A 25 4.05 5.54 -8.73
CA SER A 25 4.01 6.28 -7.47
C SER A 25 5.20 7.23 -7.32
N GLY A 26 4.94 8.54 -7.25
CA GLY A 26 5.99 9.51 -6.89
C GLY A 26 6.41 9.37 -5.42
N LEU A 27 7.71 9.53 -5.15
CA LEU A 27 8.33 9.34 -3.81
C LEU A 27 7.55 10.01 -2.65
N PRO A 28 7.03 11.25 -2.77
CA PRO A 28 6.28 11.87 -1.67
C PRO A 28 5.00 11.12 -1.28
N CYS A 29 4.31 10.50 -2.24
CA CYS A 29 3.09 9.75 -1.95
C CYS A 29 3.38 8.37 -1.40
N VAL A 30 4.47 7.73 -1.85
CA VAL A 30 4.95 6.47 -1.24
C VAL A 30 5.20 6.69 0.25
N LEU A 31 5.87 7.79 0.61
CA LEU A 31 6.15 8.12 2.00
C LEU A 31 4.87 8.34 2.82
N GLN A 32 3.90 9.12 2.32
CA GLN A 32 2.63 9.34 3.04
C GLN A 32 1.85 8.04 3.28
N VAL A 33 1.78 7.16 2.26
CA VAL A 33 1.13 5.85 2.40
C VAL A 33 1.87 5.02 3.46
N PHE A 34 3.20 4.97 3.39
CA PHE A 34 4.01 4.25 4.35
C PHE A 34 3.79 4.77 5.79
N THR A 35 3.89 6.08 6.02
CA THR A 35 3.66 6.70 7.34
C THR A 35 2.23 6.44 7.84
N SER A 36 1.22 6.44 6.96
CA SER A 36 -0.16 6.11 7.36
C SER A 36 -0.31 4.67 7.84
N ILE A 37 0.44 3.73 7.26
CA ILE A 37 0.37 2.30 7.57
C ILE A 37 1.22 1.93 8.78
N PHE A 38 2.42 2.49 8.92
CA PHE A 38 3.38 2.09 9.95
C PHE A 38 3.34 2.98 11.20
N GLU A 39 2.79 4.19 11.09
CA GLU A 39 2.73 5.17 12.17
C GLU A 39 1.29 5.69 12.35
N THR A 40 1.14 6.98 12.67
CA THR A 40 -0.12 7.73 12.76
C THR A 40 -0.12 8.89 11.78
N GLY A 41 0.09 8.59 10.49
CA GLY A 41 0.09 9.59 9.42
C GLY A 41 -1.25 9.78 8.71
N THR A 42 -1.48 10.99 8.20
CA THR A 42 -2.58 11.31 7.27
C THR A 42 -2.08 11.26 5.82
N ILE A 43 -2.95 10.85 4.90
CA ILE A 43 -2.68 10.86 3.47
C ILE A 43 -3.45 12.00 2.80
N SER A 44 -2.76 12.77 1.94
CA SER A 44 -3.39 13.86 1.18
C SER A 44 -4.30 13.34 0.07
N SER A 45 -5.32 14.12 -0.30
CA SER A 45 -6.21 13.80 -1.43
C SER A 45 -5.44 13.54 -2.73
N LYS A 46 -4.42 14.36 -3.02
CA LYS A 46 -3.51 14.18 -4.16
C LYS A 46 -2.82 12.81 -4.16
N CYS A 47 -2.36 12.35 -2.99
CA CYS A 47 -1.73 11.04 -2.89
C CYS A 47 -2.75 9.90 -2.90
N CYS A 48 -3.96 10.12 -2.39
CA CYS A 48 -5.06 9.18 -2.54
C CYS A 48 -5.44 8.96 -4.00
N SER A 49 -5.58 10.03 -4.80
CA SER A 49 -5.85 9.89 -6.24
C SER A 49 -4.78 9.04 -6.93
N LYS A 50 -3.49 9.26 -6.60
CA LYS A 50 -2.40 8.44 -7.14
C LYS A 50 -2.43 7.00 -6.66
N LEU A 51 -2.75 6.75 -5.39
CA LEU A 51 -2.87 5.41 -4.82
C LEU A 51 -4.02 4.63 -5.49
N VAL A 52 -5.15 5.27 -5.73
CA VAL A 52 -6.30 4.66 -6.39
C VAL A 52 -6.02 4.39 -7.87
N VAL A 53 -5.33 5.30 -8.58
CA VAL A 53 -4.85 5.07 -9.95
C VAL A 53 -3.81 3.95 -10.04
N LEU A 54 -2.94 3.82 -9.03
CA LEU A 54 -2.02 2.69 -8.90
C LEU A 54 -2.80 1.37 -8.79
N GLY A 55 -3.92 1.39 -8.06
CA GLY A 55 -4.88 0.30 -7.98
C GLY A 55 -4.65 -0.64 -6.80
N LYS A 56 -5.74 -1.31 -6.39
CA LYS A 56 -5.76 -2.17 -5.19
C LYS A 56 -4.82 -3.36 -5.29
N VAL A 57 -4.64 -3.91 -6.50
CA VAL A 57 -3.73 -5.03 -6.77
C VAL A 57 -2.29 -4.64 -6.42
N CYS A 58 -1.83 -3.50 -6.93
CA CYS A 58 -0.50 -2.98 -6.65
C CYS A 58 -0.31 -2.61 -5.18
N HIS A 59 -1.30 -1.92 -4.58
CA HIS A 59 -1.26 -1.59 -3.15
C HIS A 59 -1.08 -2.86 -2.28
N SER A 60 -1.90 -3.88 -2.53
CA SER A 60 -1.86 -5.13 -1.77
C SER A 60 -0.56 -5.89 -1.98
N ALA A 61 -0.06 -5.96 -3.22
CA ALA A 61 1.19 -6.66 -3.55
C ALA A 61 2.41 -5.98 -2.90
N LEU A 62 2.46 -4.64 -2.91
CA LEU A 62 3.53 -3.87 -2.26
C LEU A 62 3.51 -4.05 -0.74
N VAL A 63 2.34 -4.00 -0.10
CA VAL A 63 2.19 -4.25 1.35
C VAL A 63 2.67 -5.66 1.70
N LYS A 64 2.29 -6.66 0.89
CA LYS A 64 2.72 -8.05 1.11
C LYS A 64 4.23 -8.21 0.98
N ARG A 65 4.87 -7.59 -0.01
CA ARG A 65 6.34 -7.57 -0.16
C ARG A 65 7.04 -6.93 1.04
N ILE A 66 6.44 -5.90 1.64
CA ILE A 66 6.97 -5.29 2.88
C ILE A 66 6.85 -6.26 4.06
N LEU A 67 5.71 -6.94 4.22
CA LEU A 67 5.50 -7.93 5.28
C LEU A 67 6.44 -9.14 5.17
N GLU A 68 6.82 -9.52 3.95
CA GLU A 68 7.77 -10.60 3.71
C GLU A 68 9.24 -10.16 3.88
N ASN A 69 9.51 -8.84 4.01
CA ASN A 69 10.84 -8.32 4.25
C ASN A 69 11.24 -8.53 5.72
N PRO A 70 12.38 -9.21 6.00
CA PRO A 70 12.84 -9.49 7.36
C PRO A 70 13.00 -8.28 8.27
N LEU A 71 13.15 -7.07 7.71
CA LEU A 71 13.24 -5.82 8.47
C LEU A 71 11.97 -5.51 9.27
N PHE A 72 10.81 -6.06 8.87
CA PHE A 72 9.51 -5.81 9.51
C PHE A 72 8.98 -7.01 10.30
N LYS A 73 9.81 -8.06 10.49
CA LYS A 73 9.40 -9.34 11.10
C LYS A 73 8.86 -9.22 12.53
N ASP A 74 9.32 -8.20 13.28
CA ASP A 74 8.97 -7.98 14.68
C ASP A 74 7.72 -7.08 14.83
N LEU A 75 7.17 -6.58 13.72
CA LEU A 75 5.94 -5.80 13.71
C LEU A 75 4.71 -6.70 13.64
N SER A 76 3.61 -6.22 14.21
CA SER A 76 2.32 -6.92 14.13
C SER A 76 1.80 -6.92 12.68
N VAL A 77 1.89 -8.08 12.04
CA VAL A 77 1.33 -8.33 10.69
C VAL A 77 -0.15 -7.96 10.63
N ALA A 78 -0.93 -8.33 11.65
CA ALA A 78 -2.35 -8.02 11.73
C ALA A 78 -2.60 -6.50 11.77
N THR A 79 -1.80 -5.76 12.55
CA THR A 79 -1.90 -4.30 12.64
C THR A 79 -1.57 -3.62 11.31
N ILE A 80 -0.50 -4.07 10.64
CA ILE A 80 -0.09 -3.52 9.34
C ILE A 80 -1.18 -3.77 8.29
N ILE A 81 -1.75 -4.98 8.24
CA ILE A 81 -2.84 -5.31 7.31
C ILE A 81 -4.07 -4.43 7.60
N ALA A 82 -4.47 -4.30 8.87
CA ALA A 82 -5.60 -3.47 9.26
C ALA A 82 -5.40 -2.00 8.86
N LYS A 83 -4.22 -1.44 9.15
CA LYS A 83 -3.89 -0.07 8.75
C LYS A 83 -3.81 0.11 7.23
N SER A 84 -3.26 -0.87 6.51
CA SER A 84 -3.24 -0.86 5.04
C SER A 84 -4.63 -0.83 4.41
N ILE A 85 -5.57 -1.62 4.95
CA ILE A 85 -6.98 -1.61 4.53
C ILE A 85 -7.62 -0.26 4.87
N GLN A 86 -7.35 0.26 6.07
CA GLN A 86 -7.86 1.56 6.51
C GLN A 86 -7.37 2.70 5.58
N THR A 87 -6.07 2.76 5.27
CA THR A 87 -5.50 3.75 4.37
C THR A 87 -6.15 3.69 2.99
N TRP A 88 -6.34 2.49 2.45
CA TRP A 88 -7.02 2.30 1.15
C TRP A 88 -8.46 2.83 1.19
N ASN A 89 -9.24 2.44 2.19
CA ASN A 89 -10.64 2.85 2.33
C ASN A 89 -10.79 4.37 2.56
N ASN A 90 -9.91 4.96 3.38
CA ASN A 90 -9.88 6.41 3.59
C ASN A 90 -9.62 7.15 2.27
N CYS A 91 -8.76 6.61 1.40
CA CYS A 91 -8.51 7.20 0.11
C CYS A 91 -9.70 7.11 -0.86
N LEU A 92 -10.45 6.00 -0.84
CA LEU A 92 -11.69 5.91 -1.62
C LEU A 92 -12.71 6.96 -1.15
N ALA A 93 -12.93 7.04 0.16
CA ALA A 93 -13.86 8.01 0.74
C ALA A 93 -13.48 9.47 0.42
N LEU A 94 -12.19 9.80 0.39
CA LEU A 94 -11.70 11.14 0.05
C LEU A 94 -11.90 11.51 -1.43
N ILE A 95 -11.89 10.53 -2.34
CA ILE A 95 -12.11 10.75 -3.77
C ILE A 95 -13.61 10.82 -4.08
N ASP A 96 -14.42 10.02 -3.40
CA ASP A 96 -15.88 9.99 -3.57
C ASP A 96 -16.58 11.19 -2.89
N SER A 97 -15.88 11.90 -2.01
CA SER A 97 -16.39 13.11 -1.38
C SER A 97 -16.52 14.22 -2.42
N PRO A 98 -17.73 14.77 -2.66
CA PRO A 98 -17.89 15.92 -3.53
C PRO A 98 -17.05 17.07 -2.98
N SER A 99 -16.24 17.68 -3.85
CA SER A 99 -15.48 18.87 -3.47
C SER A 99 -16.45 19.89 -2.86
N PRO A 100 -16.14 20.51 -1.71
CA PRO A 100 -16.97 21.58 -1.19
C PRO A 100 -17.08 22.62 -2.31
N SER A 101 -18.32 22.94 -2.69
CA SER A 101 -18.57 24.00 -3.66
C SER A 101 -18.00 25.32 -3.10
N PRO A 102 -17.32 26.14 -3.91
CA PRO A 102 -16.78 27.42 -3.47
C PRO A 102 -17.87 28.39 -3.01
#